data_AF-A0A537FGP5-F1
#
_entry.id   AF-A0A537FGP5-F1
#
_cell.length_a   1.000
_cell.length_b   1.000
_cell.length_c   1.000
_cell.angle_alpha   90.00
_cell.angle_beta   90.00
_cell.angle_gamma   90.00
#
_symmetry.space_group_name_H-M   'P 1'
#
loop_
_entity.id
_entity.type
_entity.pdbx_description
1 polymer ?
#
loop_
_entity_poly.entity_id
_entity_poly.type
_entity_poly.pdbx_seq_one_letter_code
_entity_poly.pdbx_strand_id
1 'polypeptide(L)'
;MGSEHQGTRATRPEASSQSPASRKAEAILKSAADKLKKSADDAEDIRKILLDKFGGLYSPLEEALDEGPEVLVKGGLTSEWAQAIAEVTKTKIRLERSKVRGTVSITCHKPGGVEIIKQALTSAKKIRKPRGSEVKIYSIGSPRYRIEVQAPSFEAAEKTLSLAVEEGLGTIKKAGGEGRKLG
;
A
#
# COMPACT_ATOMS: atom_id res chain seq x y z
N MET A 1 52.83 -20.03 -43.51
CA MET A 1 52.54 -20.83 -42.30
C MET A 1 52.25 -19.87 -41.17
N GLY A 2 51.03 -19.90 -40.65
CA GLY A 2 50.56 -18.97 -39.63
C GLY A 2 49.05 -19.14 -39.45
N SER A 3 48.66 -20.33 -39.04
CA SER A 3 47.28 -20.80 -38.92
C SER A 3 46.55 -20.08 -37.79
N GLU A 4 45.32 -19.70 -38.08
CA GLU A 4 44.28 -19.28 -37.13
C GLU A 4 44.03 -20.37 -36.08
N HIS A 5 43.87 -19.97 -34.81
CA HIS A 5 42.99 -20.68 -33.89
C HIS A 5 42.28 -19.71 -32.95
N GLN A 6 41.01 -19.49 -33.26
CA GLN A 6 39.98 -19.09 -32.31
C GLN A 6 39.84 -20.16 -31.22
N GLY A 7 39.57 -19.74 -29.97
CA GLY A 7 39.41 -20.66 -28.84
C GLY A 7 38.61 -20.05 -27.69
N THR A 8 37.29 -19.97 -27.91
CA THR A 8 36.24 -20.27 -26.91
C THR A 8 36.19 -19.41 -25.63
N ARG A 9 35.45 -18.30 -25.69
CA ARG A 9 34.87 -17.63 -24.52
C ARG A 9 33.85 -18.59 -23.90
N ALA A 10 34.25 -19.30 -22.86
CA ALA A 10 33.39 -20.18 -22.09
C ALA A 10 32.13 -19.45 -21.63
N THR A 11 30.97 -19.88 -22.14
CA THR A 11 29.65 -19.57 -21.61
C THR A 11 29.58 -20.10 -20.18
N ARG A 12 29.62 -19.19 -19.22
CA ARG A 12 29.39 -19.48 -17.81
C ARG A 12 27.91 -19.89 -17.68
N PRO A 13 27.58 -21.09 -17.17
CA PRO A 13 26.19 -21.46 -16.97
C PRO A 13 25.60 -20.52 -15.91
N GLU A 14 24.53 -19.82 -16.26
CA GLU A 14 23.74 -19.01 -15.34
C GLU A 14 23.08 -19.95 -14.32
N ALA A 15 23.79 -20.26 -13.24
CA ALA A 15 23.17 -20.82 -12.06
C ALA A 15 22.06 -19.84 -11.62
N SER A 16 20.81 -20.30 -11.74
CA SER A 16 19.58 -19.61 -11.40
C SER A 16 19.59 -19.16 -9.93
N SER A 17 20.22 -18.03 -9.66
CA SER A 17 20.24 -17.41 -8.33
C SER A 17 18.92 -16.66 -8.13
N GLN A 18 17.92 -17.35 -7.61
CA GLN A 18 16.67 -16.70 -7.22
C GLN A 18 16.95 -15.65 -6.14
N SER A 19 16.56 -14.40 -6.41
CA SER A 19 16.72 -13.29 -5.46
C SER A 19 15.97 -13.58 -4.15
N PRO A 20 16.38 -12.99 -3.01
CA PRO A 20 15.66 -13.12 -1.74
C PRO A 20 14.16 -12.76 -1.85
N ALA A 21 13.83 -11.76 -2.70
CA ALA A 21 12.46 -11.36 -2.99
C ALA A 21 11.67 -12.46 -3.71
N SER A 22 12.26 -13.11 -4.72
CA SER A 22 11.63 -14.22 -5.44
C SER A 22 11.31 -15.39 -4.52
N ARG A 23 12.27 -15.81 -3.68
CA ARG A 23 12.07 -16.90 -2.71
C ARG A 23 10.97 -16.58 -1.71
N LYS A 24 10.88 -15.31 -1.27
CA LYS A 24 9.83 -14.86 -0.36
C LYS A 24 8.45 -14.89 -1.04
N ALA A 25 8.36 -14.46 -2.29
CA ALA A 25 7.12 -14.50 -3.06
C ALA A 25 6.64 -15.94 -3.28
N GLU A 26 7.53 -16.86 -3.63
CA GLU A 26 7.22 -18.29 -3.77
C GLU A 26 6.73 -18.89 -2.45
N ALA A 27 7.38 -18.57 -1.33
CA ALA A 27 6.94 -19.01 -0.01
C ALA A 27 5.58 -18.43 0.41
N ILE A 28 5.17 -17.27 -0.11
CA ILE A 28 3.84 -16.69 0.10
C ILE A 28 2.81 -17.44 -0.74
N LEU A 29 3.10 -17.65 -2.03
CA LEU A 29 2.21 -18.36 -2.93
C LEU A 29 1.94 -19.79 -2.46
N LYS A 30 2.97 -20.51 -2.03
CA LYS A 30 2.83 -21.85 -1.44
C LYS A 30 1.92 -21.84 -0.21
N SER A 31 2.12 -20.89 0.70
CA SER A 31 1.25 -20.79 1.88
C SER A 31 -0.18 -20.36 1.56
N ALA A 32 -0.41 -19.62 0.48
CA ALA A 32 -1.76 -19.34 -0.01
C ALA A 32 -2.42 -20.62 -0.57
N ALA A 33 -1.67 -21.44 -1.33
CA ALA A 33 -2.14 -22.74 -1.82
C ALA A 33 -2.50 -23.68 -0.66
N ASP A 34 -1.62 -23.80 0.34
CA ASP A 34 -1.84 -24.61 1.54
C ASP A 34 -3.11 -24.17 2.28
N LYS A 35 -3.31 -22.86 2.42
CA LYS A 35 -4.50 -22.28 3.07
C LYS A 35 -5.79 -22.63 2.32
N LEU A 36 -5.75 -22.60 0.99
CA LEU A 36 -6.87 -22.95 0.13
C LEU A 36 -7.02 -24.46 -0.09
N LYS A 37 -6.10 -25.28 0.45
CA LYS A 37 -6.01 -26.72 0.19
C LYS A 37 -5.95 -27.06 -1.30
N LYS A 38 -5.24 -26.23 -2.07
CA LYS A 38 -5.01 -26.38 -3.51
C LYS A 38 -3.69 -27.11 -3.78
N SER A 39 -3.58 -27.69 -4.96
CA SER A 39 -2.40 -28.46 -5.38
C SER A 39 -1.21 -27.56 -5.74
N ALA A 40 -0.03 -28.16 -5.89
CA ALA A 40 1.13 -27.45 -6.41
C ALA A 40 0.92 -26.98 -7.86
N ASP A 41 0.17 -27.75 -8.66
CA ASP A 41 -0.14 -27.40 -10.05
C ASP A 41 -1.04 -26.16 -10.12
N ASP A 42 -2.06 -26.07 -9.25
CA ASP A 42 -2.89 -24.87 -9.13
C ASP A 42 -2.03 -23.65 -8.78
N ALA A 43 -1.06 -23.81 -7.87
CA ALA A 43 -0.15 -22.73 -7.50
C ALA A 43 0.77 -22.31 -8.66
N GLU A 44 1.25 -23.26 -9.48
CA GLU A 44 2.04 -22.95 -10.67
C GLU A 44 1.24 -22.20 -11.74
N ASP A 45 -0.04 -22.50 -11.90
CA ASP A 45 -0.89 -21.73 -12.82
C ASP A 45 -1.09 -20.29 -12.35
N ILE A 46 -1.29 -20.07 -11.05
CA ILE A 46 -1.29 -18.71 -10.48
C ILE A 46 0.06 -18.03 -10.66
N ARG A 47 1.17 -18.73 -10.46
CA ARG A 47 2.52 -18.22 -10.68
C ARG A 47 2.70 -17.72 -12.12
N LYS A 48 2.23 -18.48 -13.12
CA LYS A 48 2.28 -18.07 -14.53
C LYS A 48 1.48 -16.80 -14.78
N ILE A 49 0.26 -16.70 -14.22
CA ILE A 49 -0.58 -15.50 -14.35
C ILE A 49 0.12 -14.27 -13.77
N LEU A 50 0.73 -14.40 -12.58
CA LEU A 50 1.45 -13.30 -11.94
C LEU A 50 2.66 -12.84 -12.77
N LEU A 51 3.44 -13.79 -13.31
CA LEU A 51 4.57 -13.47 -14.19
C LEU A 51 4.13 -12.80 -15.49
N ASP A 52 3.07 -13.31 -16.13
CA ASP A 52 2.55 -12.77 -17.40
C ASP A 52 1.94 -11.37 -17.24
N LYS A 53 1.14 -11.16 -16.18
CA LYS A 53 0.36 -9.93 -16.00
C LYS A 53 1.09 -8.82 -15.25
N PHE A 54 2.00 -9.17 -14.36
CA PHE A 54 2.70 -8.21 -13.50
C PHE A 54 4.21 -8.19 -13.72
N GLY A 55 4.75 -9.05 -14.58
CA GLY A 55 6.19 -9.10 -14.90
C GLY A 55 7.06 -9.63 -13.76
N GLY A 56 6.46 -10.18 -12.70
CA GLY A 56 7.18 -10.67 -11.53
C GLY A 56 6.27 -11.21 -10.44
N LEU A 57 6.85 -11.95 -9.49
CA LEU A 57 6.09 -12.54 -8.38
C LEU A 57 6.01 -11.65 -7.15
N TYR A 58 6.92 -10.69 -6.97
CA TYR A 58 6.98 -9.88 -5.76
C TYR A 58 6.14 -8.59 -5.88
N SER A 59 6.23 -7.87 -7.00
CA SER A 59 5.42 -6.66 -7.27
C SER A 59 3.92 -6.84 -7.01
N PRO A 60 3.24 -7.88 -7.54
CA PRO A 60 1.81 -8.07 -7.29
C PRO A 60 1.48 -8.26 -5.81
N LEU A 61 2.41 -8.79 -5.00
CA LEU A 61 2.22 -8.93 -3.56
C LEU A 61 2.29 -7.56 -2.86
N GLU A 62 3.23 -6.70 -3.26
CA GLU A 62 3.33 -5.34 -2.74
C GLU A 62 2.11 -4.50 -3.12
N GLU A 63 1.64 -4.63 -4.36
CA GLU A 63 0.41 -3.97 -4.82
C GLU A 63 -0.81 -4.48 -4.04
N ALA A 64 -0.93 -5.79 -3.80
CA ALA A 64 -2.03 -6.37 -3.03
C ALA A 64 -2.01 -5.95 -1.55
N LEU A 65 -0.84 -5.70 -0.96
CA LEU A 65 -0.72 -5.14 0.38
C LEU A 65 -1.19 -3.69 0.47
N ASP A 66 -1.04 -2.95 -0.62
CA ASP A 66 -1.31 -1.53 -0.65
C ASP A 66 -2.73 -1.18 -1.10
N GLU A 67 -3.14 -1.72 -2.24
CA GLU A 67 -4.44 -1.45 -2.87
C GLU A 67 -5.51 -2.47 -2.49
N GLY A 68 -5.13 -3.63 -1.93
CA GLY A 68 -6.03 -4.73 -1.59
C GLY A 68 -6.04 -5.84 -2.64
N PRO A 69 -6.75 -6.97 -2.37
CA PRO A 69 -6.78 -8.13 -3.25
C PRO A 69 -7.38 -7.84 -4.64
N GLU A 70 -8.14 -6.75 -4.80
CA GLU A 70 -8.82 -6.37 -6.04
C GLU A 70 -7.84 -6.14 -7.19
N VAL A 71 -6.60 -5.73 -6.91
CA VAL A 71 -5.56 -5.57 -7.94
C VAL A 71 -5.22 -6.90 -8.61
N LEU A 72 -5.16 -7.98 -7.83
CA LEU A 72 -4.88 -9.33 -8.30
C LEU A 72 -6.06 -9.88 -9.12
N VAL A 73 -7.29 -9.58 -8.70
CA VAL A 73 -8.50 -9.96 -9.45
C VAL A 73 -8.53 -9.31 -10.82
N LYS A 74 -8.19 -8.02 -10.91
CA LYS A 74 -8.04 -7.31 -12.20
C LYS A 74 -6.94 -7.91 -13.07
N GLY A 75 -5.92 -8.49 -12.44
CA GLY A 75 -4.86 -9.26 -13.09
C GLY A 75 -5.27 -10.67 -13.52
N GLY A 76 -6.53 -11.07 -13.35
CA GLY A 76 -7.05 -12.37 -13.81
C GLY A 76 -7.02 -13.48 -12.76
N LEU A 77 -6.70 -13.18 -11.50
CA LEU A 77 -6.83 -14.16 -10.41
C LEU A 77 -8.29 -14.26 -9.95
N THR A 78 -8.68 -15.43 -9.46
CA THR A 78 -9.97 -15.57 -8.78
C THR A 78 -9.95 -14.79 -7.46
N SER A 79 -11.14 -14.34 -6.99
CA SER A 79 -11.25 -13.64 -5.71
C SER A 79 -10.72 -14.47 -4.53
N GLU A 80 -10.86 -15.80 -4.60
CA GLU A 80 -10.35 -16.74 -3.59
C GLU A 80 -8.82 -16.67 -3.49
N TRP A 81 -8.12 -16.80 -4.62
CA TRP A 81 -6.65 -16.71 -4.68
C TRP A 81 -6.15 -15.33 -4.31
N ALA A 82 -6.80 -14.28 -4.82
CA ALA A 82 -6.44 -12.90 -4.53
C ALA A 82 -6.50 -12.59 -3.03
N GLN A 83 -7.58 -13.00 -2.35
CA GLN A 83 -7.73 -12.82 -0.90
C GLN A 83 -6.69 -13.62 -0.11
N ALA A 84 -6.51 -14.91 -0.43
CA ALA A 84 -5.55 -15.76 0.27
C ALA A 84 -4.11 -15.21 0.15
N ILE A 85 -3.73 -14.78 -1.06
CA ILE A 85 -2.42 -14.16 -1.30
C ILE A 85 -2.28 -12.87 -0.50
N ALA A 86 -3.25 -11.96 -0.55
CA ALA A 86 -3.18 -10.69 0.18
C ALA A 86 -3.05 -10.89 1.70
N GLU A 87 -3.81 -11.83 2.26
CA GLU A 87 -3.76 -12.16 3.68
C GLU A 87 -2.42 -12.77 4.10
N VAL A 88 -1.93 -13.79 3.37
CA VAL A 88 -0.63 -14.41 3.66
C VAL A 88 0.48 -13.38 3.50
N THR A 89 0.42 -12.55 2.47
CA THR A 89 1.38 -11.47 2.23
C THR A 89 1.41 -10.52 3.42
N LYS A 90 0.25 -10.09 3.94
CA LYS A 90 0.14 -9.21 5.11
C LYS A 90 0.78 -9.79 6.38
N THR A 91 0.80 -11.13 6.51
CA THR A 91 1.46 -11.80 7.64
C THR A 91 2.97 -11.97 7.45
N LYS A 92 3.45 -12.10 6.21
CA LYS A 92 4.85 -12.42 5.89
C LYS A 92 5.68 -11.22 5.44
N ILE A 93 5.04 -10.15 4.97
CA ILE A 93 5.67 -8.91 4.53
C ILE A 93 5.14 -7.77 5.41
N ARG A 94 6.06 -7.10 6.11
CA ARG A 94 5.79 -5.79 6.69
C ARG A 94 6.33 -4.75 5.73
N LEU A 95 5.45 -3.93 5.17
CA LEU A 95 5.87 -2.70 4.50
C LEU A 95 6.44 -1.78 5.57
N GLU A 96 7.72 -1.43 5.46
CA GLU A 96 8.29 -0.37 6.27
C GLU A 96 7.62 0.95 5.85
N ARG A 97 6.69 1.42 6.68
CA ARG A 97 5.95 2.66 6.45
C ARG A 97 6.37 3.69 7.48
N SER A 98 6.69 4.89 7.01
CA SER A 98 6.89 6.04 7.88
C SER A 98 5.54 6.53 8.40
N LYS A 99 5.48 6.86 9.69
CA LYS A 99 4.27 7.38 10.34
C LYS A 99 4.53 8.79 10.88
N VAL A 100 3.68 9.74 10.49
CA VAL A 100 3.69 11.12 11.01
C VAL A 100 2.32 11.48 11.58
N ARG A 101 2.29 12.47 12.47
CA ARG A 101 1.09 12.88 13.19
C ARG A 101 0.99 14.40 13.28
N GLY A 102 -0.19 14.92 13.01
CA GLY A 102 -0.57 16.30 13.29
C GLY A 102 -1.81 16.34 14.17
N THR A 103 -1.93 17.40 14.97
CA THR A 103 -3.14 17.65 15.75
C THR A 103 -3.79 18.94 15.24
N VAL A 104 -5.11 18.94 15.15
CA VAL A 104 -5.90 20.13 14.82
C VAL A 104 -6.95 20.35 15.89
N SER A 105 -7.23 21.62 16.20
CA SER A 105 -8.39 22.04 16.97
C SER A 105 -9.46 22.51 15.98
N ILE A 106 -10.66 21.97 16.05
CA ILE A 106 -11.78 22.34 15.17
C ILE A 106 -13.05 22.55 16.00
N THR A 107 -13.74 23.67 15.80
CA THR A 107 -14.98 24.04 16.47
C THR A 107 -16.01 24.54 15.46
N CYS A 108 -17.30 24.36 15.76
CA CYS A 108 -18.40 24.93 14.98
C CYS A 108 -19.61 25.15 15.89
N HIS A 109 -20.08 26.40 15.98
CA HIS A 109 -21.20 26.80 16.84
C HIS A 109 -22.53 26.92 16.08
N LYS A 110 -22.56 26.59 14.79
CA LYS A 110 -23.79 26.57 13.99
C LYS A 110 -24.68 25.38 14.37
N PRO A 111 -26.01 25.46 14.14
CA PRO A 111 -26.87 24.29 14.17
C PRO A 111 -26.29 23.17 13.28
N GLY A 112 -26.16 21.96 13.82
CA GLY A 112 -25.53 20.85 13.10
C GLY A 112 -24.00 20.89 13.05
N GLY A 113 -23.33 21.67 13.90
CA GLY A 113 -21.88 21.85 13.90
C GLY A 113 -21.06 20.53 13.94
N VAL A 114 -21.58 19.49 14.59
CA VAL A 114 -20.93 18.15 14.59
C VAL A 114 -20.87 17.55 13.19
N GLU A 115 -21.95 17.66 12.40
CA GLU A 115 -21.97 17.15 11.01
C GLU A 115 -21.05 17.96 10.12
N ILE A 116 -20.99 19.28 10.31
CA ILE A 116 -20.05 20.15 9.61
C ILE A 116 -18.60 19.72 9.91
N ILE A 117 -18.26 19.46 11.18
CA ILE A 117 -16.92 18.99 11.55
C ILE A 117 -16.64 17.61 10.93
N LYS A 118 -17.60 16.67 10.96
CA LYS A 118 -17.43 15.36 10.33
C LYS A 118 -17.17 15.49 8.82
N GLN A 119 -17.86 16.39 8.13
CA GLN A 119 -17.65 16.64 6.70
C GLN A 119 -16.24 17.17 6.43
N ALA A 120 -15.77 18.16 7.22
CA ALA A 120 -14.42 18.70 7.10
C ALA A 120 -13.32 17.65 7.36
N LEU A 121 -13.48 16.83 8.40
CA LEU A 121 -12.54 15.73 8.66
C LEU A 121 -12.63 14.63 7.59
N THR A 122 -13.80 14.41 7.01
CA THR A 122 -13.98 13.43 5.93
C THR A 122 -13.33 13.90 4.64
N SER A 123 -13.38 15.20 4.31
CA SER A 123 -12.68 15.74 3.14
C SER A 123 -11.17 15.62 3.31
N ALA A 124 -10.65 15.97 4.49
CA ALA A 124 -9.24 15.76 4.86
C ALA A 124 -8.78 14.30 4.72
N LYS A 125 -9.63 13.33 5.07
CA LYS A 125 -9.33 11.89 4.92
C LYS A 125 -9.29 11.44 3.44
N LYS A 126 -10.03 12.13 2.57
CA LYS A 126 -10.24 11.78 1.15
C LYS A 126 -9.34 12.56 0.19
N ILE A 127 -8.35 13.30 0.68
CA ILE A 127 -7.39 13.99 -0.18
C ILE A 127 -6.72 13.00 -1.15
N ARG A 128 -6.30 13.52 -2.31
CA ARG A 128 -5.42 12.78 -3.21
C ARG A 128 -4.08 12.55 -2.49
N LYS A 129 -3.68 11.29 -2.38
CA LYS A 129 -2.48 10.84 -1.68
C LYS A 129 -1.67 9.88 -2.56
N PRO A 130 -0.35 9.77 -2.37
CA PRO A 130 0.46 8.79 -3.08
C PRO A 130 -0.04 7.36 -2.84
N ARG A 131 0.21 6.45 -3.80
CA ARG A 131 0.13 5.00 -3.53
C ARG A 131 1.00 4.68 -2.30
N GLY A 132 0.57 3.75 -1.47
CA GLY A 132 1.25 3.43 -0.21
C GLY A 132 0.68 4.16 1.00
N SER A 133 -0.17 5.17 0.79
CA SER A 133 -0.48 6.16 1.83
C SER A 133 -1.86 5.99 2.46
N GLU A 134 -1.90 5.95 3.79
CA GLU A 134 -3.11 5.86 4.59
C GLU A 134 -3.26 7.10 5.49
N VAL A 135 -4.48 7.66 5.55
CA VAL A 135 -4.81 8.79 6.43
C VAL A 135 -5.88 8.32 7.42
N LYS A 136 -5.58 8.43 8.71
CA LYS A 136 -6.50 8.15 9.82
C LYS A 136 -6.77 9.42 10.58
N ILE A 137 -8.03 9.68 10.86
CA ILE A 137 -8.47 10.86 11.61
C ILE A 137 -9.40 10.40 12.70
N TYR A 138 -9.14 10.84 13.92
CA TYR A 138 -9.94 10.48 15.10
C TYR A 138 -9.93 11.59 16.13
N SER A 139 -11.00 11.67 16.92
CA SER A 139 -11.11 12.61 18.04
C SER A 139 -10.16 12.18 19.16
N ILE A 140 -9.52 13.16 19.80
CA ILE A 140 -8.68 12.96 20.99
C ILE A 140 -9.22 13.77 22.18
N GLY A 141 -10.52 14.08 22.15
CA GLY A 141 -11.21 14.94 23.09
C GLY A 141 -11.50 16.30 22.45
N SER A 142 -12.77 16.73 22.51
CA SER A 142 -13.19 18.02 21.92
C SER A 142 -12.36 19.19 22.47
N PRO A 143 -11.98 20.17 21.65
CA PRO A 143 -12.18 20.31 20.20
C PRO A 143 -11.05 19.70 19.34
N ARG A 144 -10.28 18.76 19.87
CA ARG A 144 -9.02 18.27 19.29
C ARG A 144 -9.19 16.97 18.51
N TYR A 145 -8.60 16.94 17.32
CA TYR A 145 -8.58 15.80 16.42
C TYR A 145 -7.15 15.52 15.99
N ARG A 146 -6.81 14.23 15.89
CA ARG A 146 -5.49 13.78 15.44
C ARG A 146 -5.59 13.22 14.04
N ILE A 147 -4.68 13.68 13.19
CA ILE A 147 -4.47 13.20 11.83
C ILE A 147 -3.17 12.40 11.85
N GLU A 148 -3.27 11.11 11.57
CA GLU A 148 -2.14 10.20 11.44
C GLU A 148 -2.01 9.79 9.98
N VAL A 149 -0.80 9.92 9.44
CA VAL A 149 -0.48 9.51 8.07
C VAL A 149 0.59 8.43 8.11
N GLN A 150 0.36 7.36 7.35
CA GLN A 150 1.36 6.34 7.06
C GLN A 150 1.65 6.37 5.57
N ALA A 151 2.92 6.35 5.17
CA ALA A 151 3.33 6.36 3.76
C ALA A 151 4.66 5.63 3.54
N PRO A 152 5.07 5.33 2.28
CA PRO A 152 6.32 4.63 1.97
C PRO A 152 7.59 5.38 2.40
N SER A 153 7.53 6.71 2.47
CA SER A 153 8.65 7.54 2.93
C SER A 153 8.17 8.63 3.88
N PHE A 154 9.08 9.14 4.71
CA PHE A 154 8.81 10.25 5.63
C PHE A 154 8.35 11.50 4.87
N GLU A 155 9.01 11.84 3.76
CA GLU A 155 8.65 12.98 2.91
C GLU A 155 7.23 12.87 2.35
N ALA A 156 6.84 11.68 1.85
CA ALA A 156 5.49 11.43 1.37
C ALA A 156 4.46 11.55 2.52
N ALA A 157 4.82 11.10 3.72
CA ALA A 157 3.97 11.17 4.90
C ALA A 157 3.75 12.62 5.34
N GLU A 158 4.80 13.43 5.45
CA GLU A 158 4.74 14.86 5.81
C GLU A 158 3.95 15.69 4.80
N LYS A 159 4.21 15.48 3.51
CA LYS A 159 3.47 16.17 2.44
C LYS A 159 1.98 15.84 2.50
N THR A 160 1.64 14.56 2.68
CA THR A 160 0.24 14.11 2.76
C THR A 160 -0.43 14.63 4.04
N LEU A 161 0.27 14.67 5.18
CA LEU A 161 -0.24 15.25 6.42
C LEU A 161 -0.56 16.74 6.25
N SER A 162 0.34 17.49 5.61
CA SER A 162 0.18 18.93 5.39
C SER A 162 -1.06 19.20 4.53
N LEU A 163 -1.21 18.48 3.41
CA LEU A 163 -2.39 18.59 2.55
C LEU A 163 -3.70 18.23 3.28
N ALA A 164 -3.69 17.21 4.14
CA ALA A 164 -4.88 16.80 4.89
C ALA A 164 -5.28 17.86 5.93
N VAL A 165 -4.30 18.46 6.60
CA VAL A 165 -4.54 19.57 7.54
C VAL A 165 -5.11 20.77 6.80
N GLU A 166 -4.49 21.19 5.69
CA GLU A 166 -4.95 22.33 4.87
C GLU A 166 -6.38 22.14 4.37
N GLU A 167 -6.69 20.95 3.84
CA GLU A 167 -8.03 20.61 3.36
C GLU A 167 -9.08 20.66 4.48
N GLY A 168 -8.79 20.06 5.64
CA GLY A 168 -9.71 20.05 6.78
C GLY A 168 -9.96 21.45 7.34
N LEU A 169 -8.90 22.26 7.49
CA LEU A 169 -8.99 23.64 7.97
C LEU A 169 -9.68 24.58 6.96
N GLY A 170 -9.41 24.39 5.67
CA GLY A 170 -10.08 25.12 4.60
C GLY A 170 -11.58 24.82 4.55
N THR A 171 -11.95 23.54 4.67
CA THR A 171 -13.36 23.12 4.61
C THR A 171 -14.16 23.58 5.82
N ILE A 172 -13.62 23.49 7.04
CA ILE A 172 -14.34 24.01 8.22
C ILE A 172 -14.54 25.53 8.14
N LYS A 173 -13.51 26.27 7.69
CA LYS A 173 -13.59 27.73 7.59
C LYS A 173 -14.65 28.16 6.58
N LYS A 174 -14.73 27.49 5.42
CA LYS A 174 -15.78 27.72 4.41
C LYS A 174 -17.19 27.43 4.94
N ALA A 175 -17.32 26.44 5.82
CA ALA A 175 -18.59 26.11 6.46
C ALA A 175 -18.95 27.05 7.64
N GLY A 176 -18.07 27.99 8.00
CA GLY A 176 -18.26 28.94 9.10
C GLY A 176 -18.03 28.35 10.48
N GLY A 177 -17.19 27.32 10.58
CA GLY A 177 -16.54 26.96 11.83
C GLY A 177 -15.11 27.53 11.88
N GLU A 178 -14.39 27.20 12.94
CA GLU A 178 -13.02 27.62 13.17
C GLU A 178 -12.11 26.40 13.28
N GLY A 179 -10.88 26.54 12.82
CA GLY A 179 -9.89 25.49 13.00
C GLY A 179 -8.46 26.03 12.97
N ARG A 180 -7.58 25.36 13.71
CA ARG A 180 -6.13 25.63 13.71
C ARG A 180 -5.33 24.35 13.92
N LYS A 181 -4.12 24.30 13.36
CA LYS A 181 -3.14 23.28 13.72
C LYS A 181 -2.67 23.50 15.17
N LEU A 182 -2.47 22.41 15.88
CA LEU A 182 -1.86 22.37 17.21
C LEU A 182 -0.54 21.61 17.07
N GLY A 183 0.57 22.29 17.37
CA GLY A 183 1.92 21.82 17.03
C GLY A 183 2.48 22.68 15.91
#